data_AF-A0A166E2K2-F1
#
_entry.id   AF-A0A166E2K2-F1
#
_cell.length_a   1.000
_cell.length_b   1.000
_cell.length_c   1.000
_cell.angle_alpha   90.00
_cell.angle_beta   90.00
_cell.angle_gamma   90.00
#
_symmetry.space_group_name_H-M   'P 1'
#
loop_
_entity.id
_entity.type
_entity.pdbx_description
1 polymer ?
#
loop_
_entity_poly.entity_id
_entity_poly.type
_entity_poly.pdbx_seq_one_letter_code
_entity_poly.pdbx_strand_id
1 'polypeptide(L)'
;MGYFRQFSTLFKKFNRSEDGMVAVLVAVLMVLMIVFAGMAIDFGMGFNTRRAVNQALDAAVLAAANRLSTTQMETEQVNTLVELYFKENIKNSLGSDAVYTNPVVSYDPNGDTISATATATVKNSFLPVLNLLNTDGDEFAELTVQSSSTARYPKTKVEVTVVVDVTGSMSGSISSLKKASRDMLNTLLPENDQKLQSRVRISYVPYNVGVKLNWQLAEKATFKRNQYGCVHARVGEENISGKAHDYEGEGERVDYVGTQYSRCPSAEMVPLTSERSKIESSISALKASSATAGQIGIAWGWYTLSPEWRDFWPTDSKPDEYGKNGVRKYAVLMTDGSFNAYYEGDFKEAEKLRKQKLKSNIDKGAQDNPSEGGKLTRKDHEEIARKVKWEYTGDSSLNGVPFKTASNLCESMKEQEIVIYTVFFGSSYKGKKIMQQCASSDDTFYHATSQSELIKAFSSIANDIKEIYLSQ
;
A
#
# COMPACT_ATOMS: atom_id res chain seq x y z
N MET A 1 -26.45 13.25 -94.33
CA MET A 1 -25.47 14.35 -94.19
C MET A 1 -26.12 15.66 -93.68
N GLY A 2 -27.05 15.62 -92.71
CA GLY A 2 -27.84 16.78 -92.29
C GLY A 2 -27.74 17.18 -90.80
N TYR A 3 -27.34 16.26 -89.92
CA TYR A 3 -27.36 16.49 -88.46
C TYR A 3 -26.13 17.26 -87.92
N PHE A 4 -24.99 17.20 -88.60
CA PHE A 4 -23.76 17.89 -88.16
C PHE A 4 -23.80 19.41 -88.34
N ARG A 5 -24.60 19.92 -89.28
CA ARG A 5 -24.73 21.37 -89.52
C ARG A 5 -25.63 22.07 -88.49
N GLN A 6 -26.65 21.40 -87.96
CA GLN A 6 -27.51 21.96 -86.91
C GLN A 6 -26.78 22.11 -85.55
N PHE A 7 -25.93 21.14 -85.19
CA PHE A 7 -25.11 21.24 -83.97
C PHE A 7 -24.09 22.38 -84.02
N SER A 8 -23.47 22.60 -85.18
CA SER A 8 -22.51 23.70 -85.41
C SER A 8 -23.15 25.08 -85.26
N THR A 9 -24.40 25.26 -85.72
CA THR A 9 -25.12 26.53 -85.58
C THR A 9 -25.63 26.79 -84.15
N LEU A 10 -25.97 25.74 -83.39
CA LEU A 10 -26.31 25.85 -81.98
C LEU A 10 -25.10 26.21 -81.12
N PHE A 11 -23.93 25.61 -81.38
CA PHE A 11 -22.68 25.94 -80.68
C PHE A 11 -22.18 27.35 -80.98
N LYS A 12 -22.34 27.83 -82.22
CA LYS A 12 -22.01 29.23 -82.58
C LYS A 12 -22.96 30.26 -81.97
N LYS A 13 -24.22 29.90 -81.68
CA LYS A 13 -25.14 30.74 -80.90
C LYS A 13 -24.82 30.71 -79.40
N PHE A 14 -24.40 29.55 -78.87
CA PHE A 14 -24.00 29.42 -77.47
C PHE A 14 -22.72 30.21 -77.14
N ASN A 15 -21.73 30.20 -78.04
CA ASN A 15 -20.47 30.94 -77.87
C ASN A 15 -20.61 32.47 -78.02
N ARG A 16 -21.79 32.97 -78.39
CA ARG A 16 -22.06 34.39 -78.60
C ARG A 16 -23.15 34.94 -77.66
N SER A 17 -23.59 34.13 -76.70
CA SER A 17 -24.62 34.47 -75.72
C SER A 17 -23.97 34.90 -74.42
N GLU A 18 -24.13 36.17 -74.03
CA GLU A 18 -23.65 36.67 -72.73
C GLU A 18 -24.43 36.07 -71.53
N ASP A 19 -25.57 35.43 -71.80
CA ASP A 19 -26.37 34.67 -70.81
C ASP A 19 -25.65 33.41 -70.25
N GLY A 20 -24.56 32.96 -70.87
CA GLY A 20 -23.76 31.82 -70.37
C GLY A 20 -22.85 32.15 -69.19
N MET A 21 -22.62 33.43 -68.90
CA MET A 21 -21.73 33.88 -67.82
C MET A 21 -22.27 33.47 -66.43
N VAL A 22 -23.60 33.46 -66.28
CA VAL A 22 -24.28 33.02 -65.05
C VAL A 22 -24.00 31.54 -64.78
N ALA A 23 -24.01 30.68 -65.81
CA ALA A 23 -23.73 29.25 -65.67
C ALA A 23 -22.28 28.98 -65.22
N VAL A 24 -21.31 29.73 -65.75
CA VAL A 24 -19.90 29.64 -65.34
C VAL A 24 -19.74 30.08 -63.88
N LEU A 25 -20.37 31.19 -63.49
CA LEU A 25 -20.30 31.70 -62.12
C LEU A 25 -20.97 30.74 -61.11
N VAL A 26 -22.12 30.15 -61.47
CA VAL A 26 -22.80 29.12 -60.66
C VAL A 26 -21.94 27.87 -60.53
N ALA A 27 -21.28 27.41 -61.60
CA ALA A 27 -20.40 26.25 -61.55
C ALA A 27 -19.20 26.48 -60.59
N VAL A 28 -18.58 27.67 -60.64
CA VAL A 28 -17.49 28.04 -59.74
C VAL A 28 -17.96 28.12 -58.29
N LEU A 29 -19.11 28.76 -58.02
CA LEU A 29 -19.68 28.82 -56.68
C LEU A 29 -20.08 27.45 -56.13
N MET A 30 -20.57 26.55 -56.98
CA MET A 30 -20.92 25.18 -56.59
C MET A 30 -19.67 24.39 -56.18
N VAL A 31 -18.58 24.51 -56.92
CA VAL A 31 -17.29 23.91 -56.55
C VAL A 31 -16.80 24.46 -55.21
N LEU A 32 -16.86 25.78 -55.00
CA LEU A 32 -16.48 26.39 -53.73
C LEU A 32 -17.32 25.87 -52.55
N MET A 33 -18.65 25.76 -52.73
CA MET A 33 -19.54 25.21 -51.70
C MET A 33 -19.21 23.76 -51.35
N ILE A 34 -18.91 22.92 -52.36
CA ILE A 34 -18.50 21.53 -52.16
C ILE A 34 -17.18 21.46 -51.40
N VAL A 35 -16.20 22.31 -51.72
CA VAL A 35 -14.93 22.39 -50.99
C VAL A 35 -15.17 22.75 -49.53
N PHE A 36 -15.96 23.80 -49.23
CA PHE A 36 -16.23 24.18 -47.84
C PHE A 36 -16.98 23.10 -47.06
N ALA A 37 -17.97 22.45 -47.67
CA ALA A 37 -18.69 21.34 -47.05
C ALA A 37 -17.77 20.14 -46.79
N GLY A 38 -16.92 19.81 -47.76
CA GLY A 38 -15.93 18.75 -47.66
C GLY A 38 -14.88 19.01 -46.58
N MET A 39 -14.36 20.23 -46.50
CA MET A 39 -13.46 20.67 -45.42
C MET A 39 -14.12 20.50 -44.06
N ALA A 40 -15.40 20.85 -43.90
CA ALA A 40 -16.11 20.68 -42.64
C ALA A 40 -16.20 19.19 -42.22
N ILE A 41 -16.38 18.28 -43.18
CA ILE A 41 -16.39 16.83 -42.94
C ILE A 41 -14.99 16.34 -42.54
N ASP A 42 -13.96 16.69 -43.30
CA ASP A 42 -12.58 16.27 -43.02
C ASP A 42 -12.10 16.78 -41.65
N PHE A 43 -12.39 18.06 -41.32
CA PHE A 43 -12.13 18.61 -39.98
C PHE A 43 -12.93 17.90 -38.89
N GLY A 44 -14.21 17.57 -39.16
CA GLY A 44 -15.05 16.81 -38.24
C GLY A 44 -14.48 15.42 -37.94
N MET A 45 -14.00 14.72 -38.97
CA MET A 45 -13.32 13.43 -38.83
C MET A 45 -12.02 13.58 -38.04
N GLY A 46 -11.19 14.58 -38.35
CA GLY A 46 -9.96 14.88 -37.61
C GLY A 46 -10.22 15.16 -36.13
N PHE A 47 -11.26 15.94 -35.82
CA PHE A 47 -11.66 16.25 -34.46
C PHE A 47 -12.15 15.01 -33.69
N ASN A 48 -12.97 14.17 -34.33
CA ASN A 48 -13.44 12.92 -33.74
C ASN A 48 -12.29 11.96 -33.46
N THR A 49 -11.35 11.82 -34.39
CA THR A 49 -10.12 11.03 -34.21
C THR A 49 -9.28 11.57 -33.06
N ARG A 50 -9.07 12.90 -32.98
CA ARG A 50 -8.35 13.52 -31.85
C ARG A 50 -8.99 13.21 -30.51
N ARG A 51 -10.31 13.33 -30.44
CA ARG A 51 -11.07 13.01 -29.22
C ARG A 51 -10.91 11.53 -28.85
N ALA A 52 -11.04 10.62 -29.81
CA ALA A 52 -10.88 9.19 -29.59
C ALA A 52 -9.48 8.83 -29.07
N VAL A 53 -8.43 9.37 -29.70
CA VAL A 53 -7.03 9.14 -29.30
C VAL A 53 -6.77 9.71 -27.91
N ASN A 54 -7.23 10.95 -27.62
CA ASN A 54 -7.09 11.55 -26.29
C ASN A 54 -7.75 10.68 -25.21
N GLN A 55 -8.99 10.24 -25.43
CA GLN A 55 -9.73 9.42 -24.47
C GLN A 55 -9.04 8.07 -24.21
N ALA A 56 -8.55 7.41 -25.27
CA ALA A 56 -7.82 6.15 -25.15
C ALA A 56 -6.47 6.33 -24.45
N LEU A 57 -5.75 7.41 -24.75
CA LEU A 57 -4.46 7.73 -24.15
C LEU A 57 -4.58 8.09 -22.67
N ASP A 58 -5.57 8.90 -22.30
CA ASP A 58 -5.86 9.26 -20.91
C ASP A 58 -6.19 8.01 -20.07
N ALA A 59 -7.04 7.13 -20.59
CA ALA A 59 -7.37 5.87 -19.93
C ALA A 59 -6.13 4.98 -19.73
N ALA A 60 -5.23 4.93 -20.72
CA ALA A 60 -4.01 4.14 -20.65
C ALA A 60 -2.98 4.71 -19.66
N VAL A 61 -2.73 6.03 -19.71
CA VAL A 61 -1.81 6.73 -18.81
C VAL A 61 -2.32 6.67 -17.36
N LEU A 62 -3.63 6.81 -17.15
CA LEU A 62 -4.24 6.68 -15.82
C LEU A 62 -4.17 5.25 -15.28
N ALA A 63 -4.41 4.24 -16.12
CA ALA A 63 -4.27 2.84 -15.72
C ALA A 63 -2.82 2.51 -15.31
N ALA A 64 -1.84 3.01 -16.07
CA ALA A 64 -0.44 2.87 -15.74
C ALA A 64 -0.06 3.62 -14.45
N ALA A 65 -0.53 4.87 -14.28
CA ALA A 65 -0.32 5.65 -13.05
C ALA A 65 -0.87 4.91 -11.82
N ASN A 66 -2.09 4.37 -11.87
CA ASN A 66 -2.67 3.58 -10.79
C ASN A 66 -1.83 2.34 -10.44
N ARG A 67 -1.24 1.68 -11.44
CA ARG A 67 -0.35 0.52 -11.22
C ARG A 67 0.98 0.91 -10.59
N LEU A 68 1.54 2.05 -11.00
CA LEU A 68 2.79 2.59 -10.47
C LEU A 68 2.67 3.07 -9.01
N SER A 69 1.45 3.47 -8.60
CA SER A 69 1.12 3.79 -7.20
C SER A 69 1.22 2.58 -6.27
N THR A 70 1.00 1.35 -6.76
CA THR A 70 1.06 0.13 -5.94
C THR A 70 2.39 -0.60 -6.07
N THR A 71 2.99 -0.54 -7.26
CA THR A 71 4.04 -1.45 -7.67
C THR A 71 5.13 -0.68 -8.41
N GLN A 72 6.39 -0.85 -8.00
CA GLN A 72 7.51 -0.32 -8.76
C GLN A 72 7.74 -1.19 -10.01
N MET A 73 7.82 -0.54 -11.18
CA MET A 73 7.92 -1.20 -12.47
C MET A 73 9.10 -0.65 -13.27
N GLU A 74 9.72 -1.51 -14.06
CA GLU A 74 10.74 -1.14 -15.05
C GLU A 74 10.09 -0.50 -16.29
N THR A 75 10.82 0.36 -17.00
CA THR A 75 10.31 1.11 -18.15
C THR A 75 9.66 0.23 -19.22
N GLU A 76 10.23 -0.95 -19.49
CA GLU A 76 9.67 -1.92 -20.45
C GLU A 76 8.27 -2.39 -20.04
N GLN A 77 8.07 -2.69 -18.75
CA GLN A 77 6.79 -3.15 -18.22
C GLN A 77 5.73 -2.04 -18.29
N VAL A 78 6.13 -0.78 -18.04
CA VAL A 78 5.25 0.38 -18.17
C VAL A 78 4.82 0.57 -19.63
N ASN A 79 5.75 0.44 -20.58
CA ASN A 79 5.45 0.58 -22.00
C ASN A 79 4.42 -0.46 -22.46
N THR A 80 4.65 -1.74 -22.13
CA THR A 80 3.70 -2.83 -22.46
C THR A 80 2.32 -2.57 -21.85
N LEU A 81 2.27 -2.06 -20.62
CA LEU A 81 1.01 -1.75 -19.94
C LEU A 81 0.24 -0.63 -20.65
N VAL A 82 0.90 0.48 -20.97
CA VAL A 82 0.27 1.62 -21.69
C VAL A 82 -0.19 1.19 -23.08
N GLU A 83 0.62 0.45 -23.82
CA GLU A 83 0.24 -0.07 -25.14
C GLU A 83 -1.00 -0.97 -25.08
N LEU A 84 -1.07 -1.87 -24.09
CA LEU A 84 -2.21 -2.76 -23.89
C LEU A 84 -3.49 -1.96 -23.65
N TYR A 85 -3.49 -1.05 -22.67
CA TYR A 85 -4.67 -0.26 -22.36
C TYR A 85 -5.06 0.67 -23.51
N PHE A 86 -4.10 1.29 -24.18
CA PHE A 86 -4.38 2.15 -25.33
C PHE A 86 -5.04 1.37 -26.46
N LYS A 87 -4.49 0.20 -26.80
CA LYS A 87 -5.03 -0.68 -27.85
C LYS A 87 -6.46 -1.15 -27.55
N GLU A 88 -6.75 -1.52 -26.30
CA GLU A 88 -8.10 -1.93 -25.93
C GLU A 88 -9.10 -0.77 -26.01
N ASN A 89 -8.70 0.44 -25.63
CA ASN A 89 -9.59 1.61 -25.66
C ASN A 89 -9.79 2.20 -27.06
N ILE A 90 -8.88 1.96 -28.02
CA ILE A 90 -8.97 2.55 -29.36
C ILE A 90 -9.66 1.67 -30.41
N LYS A 91 -9.76 0.35 -30.17
CA LYS A 91 -10.26 -0.67 -31.14
C LYS A 91 -11.57 -0.31 -31.86
N ASN A 92 -12.50 0.36 -31.18
CA ASN A 92 -13.83 0.68 -31.71
C ASN A 92 -14.09 2.19 -31.83
N SER A 93 -13.07 3.02 -31.63
CA SER A 93 -13.22 4.48 -31.53
C SER A 93 -12.77 5.21 -32.80
N LEU A 94 -12.13 4.50 -33.73
CA LEU A 94 -11.65 5.03 -35.01
C LEU A 94 -12.41 4.40 -36.19
N GLY A 95 -12.63 5.20 -37.23
CA GLY A 95 -13.12 4.71 -38.52
C GLY A 95 -12.06 3.90 -39.27
N SER A 96 -12.47 3.13 -40.29
CA SER A 96 -11.59 2.27 -41.09
C SER A 96 -10.42 2.99 -41.79
N ASP A 97 -10.53 4.31 -41.95
CA ASP A 97 -9.56 5.13 -42.69
C ASP A 97 -8.52 5.83 -41.80
N ALA A 98 -8.52 5.54 -40.49
CA ALA A 98 -7.57 6.08 -39.52
C ALA A 98 -6.50 5.04 -39.14
N VAL A 99 -5.23 5.41 -39.26
CA VAL A 99 -4.07 4.62 -38.83
C VAL A 99 -3.47 5.26 -37.60
N TYR A 100 -3.26 4.49 -36.53
CA TYR A 100 -2.61 4.98 -35.32
C TYR A 100 -1.25 4.31 -35.09
N THR A 101 -0.39 5.01 -34.35
CA THR A 101 0.91 4.51 -33.88
C THR A 101 0.83 4.09 -32.42
N ASN A 102 1.70 3.18 -32.01
CA ASN A 102 1.84 2.86 -30.59
C ASN A 102 2.26 4.11 -29.79
N PRO A 103 1.74 4.31 -28.57
CA PRO A 103 2.13 5.44 -27.75
C PRO A 103 3.63 5.41 -27.40
N VAL A 104 4.29 6.54 -27.55
CA VAL A 104 5.65 6.75 -27.02
C VAL A 104 5.51 7.17 -25.57
N VAL A 105 6.02 6.35 -24.66
CA VAL A 105 5.94 6.58 -23.20
C VAL A 105 7.24 7.21 -22.71
N SER A 106 7.11 8.25 -21.90
CA SER A 106 8.18 8.86 -21.12
C SER A 106 7.92 8.61 -19.64
N TYR A 107 8.76 7.79 -19.03
CA TYR A 107 8.69 7.39 -17.64
C TYR A 107 10.07 7.49 -17.00
N ASP A 108 10.16 8.26 -15.92
CA ASP A 108 11.32 8.28 -15.04
C ASP A 108 10.98 7.45 -13.77
N PRO A 109 11.68 6.34 -13.50
CA PRO A 109 11.49 5.57 -12.26
C PRO A 109 11.63 6.40 -10.98
N ASN A 110 12.39 7.51 -11.03
CA ASN A 110 12.61 8.43 -9.92
C ASN A 110 11.62 9.60 -9.90
N GLY A 111 11.02 9.97 -11.03
CA GLY A 111 9.98 11.00 -11.15
C GLY A 111 8.57 10.53 -10.75
N ASP A 112 7.66 11.44 -10.41
CA ASP A 112 6.28 11.16 -9.98
C ASP A 112 5.26 11.23 -11.12
N THR A 113 5.73 11.38 -12.36
CA THR A 113 4.90 11.57 -13.55
C THR A 113 5.15 10.49 -14.58
N ILE A 114 4.09 10.06 -15.25
CA ILE A 114 4.16 9.29 -16.49
C ILE A 114 3.49 10.11 -17.59
N SER A 115 4.14 10.21 -18.74
CA SER A 115 3.56 10.82 -19.93
C SER A 115 3.59 9.86 -21.10
N ALA A 116 2.60 9.96 -21.97
CA ALA A 116 2.57 9.22 -23.22
C ALA A 116 2.11 10.12 -24.36
N THR A 117 2.61 9.87 -25.56
CA THR A 117 2.21 10.57 -26.77
C THR A 117 1.80 9.58 -27.84
N ALA A 118 0.61 9.74 -28.39
CA ALA A 118 0.10 8.91 -29.48
C ALA A 118 -0.19 9.78 -30.70
N THR A 119 0.08 9.23 -31.88
CA THR A 119 -0.17 9.89 -33.16
C THR A 119 -1.13 9.04 -33.98
N ALA A 120 -2.13 9.68 -34.59
CA ALA A 120 -3.04 9.06 -35.54
C ALA A 120 -3.13 9.90 -36.81
N THR A 121 -3.19 9.22 -37.95
CA THR A 121 -3.28 9.82 -39.27
C THR A 121 -4.59 9.40 -39.92
N VAL A 122 -5.34 10.37 -40.42
CA VAL A 122 -6.63 10.17 -41.09
C VAL A 122 -6.48 10.59 -42.54
N LYS A 123 -6.95 9.76 -43.48
CA LYS A 123 -7.03 10.15 -44.89
C LYS A 123 -8.16 11.14 -45.10
N ASN A 124 -7.86 12.28 -45.72
CA ASN A 124 -8.88 13.27 -46.06
C ASN A 124 -9.62 12.85 -47.33
N SER A 125 -10.93 13.09 -47.37
CA SER A 125 -11.77 12.71 -48.51
C SER A 125 -11.98 13.86 -49.50
N PHE A 126 -11.95 15.11 -49.03
CA PHE A 126 -12.32 16.28 -49.85
C PHE A 126 -11.20 17.31 -50.00
N LEU A 127 -10.38 17.50 -48.97
CA LEU A 127 -9.18 18.35 -49.02
C LEU A 127 -8.21 18.02 -50.16
N PRO A 128 -8.05 16.75 -50.63
CA PRO A 128 -7.22 16.46 -51.80
C PRO A 128 -7.69 17.14 -53.10
N VAL A 129 -8.95 17.60 -53.18
CA VAL A 129 -9.44 18.34 -54.37
C VAL A 129 -8.70 19.67 -54.55
N LEU A 130 -8.14 20.23 -53.47
CA LEU A 130 -7.29 21.42 -53.51
C LEU A 130 -5.91 21.16 -54.12
N ASN A 131 -5.46 19.89 -54.18
CA ASN A 131 -4.24 19.50 -54.90
C ASN A 131 -4.39 19.70 -56.42
N LEU A 132 -5.61 19.87 -56.95
CA LEU A 132 -5.82 20.23 -58.36
C LEU A 132 -5.49 21.71 -58.64
N LEU A 133 -5.43 22.55 -57.59
CA LEU A 133 -5.16 23.99 -57.68
C LEU A 133 -3.70 24.33 -57.36
N ASN A 134 -2.98 23.44 -56.67
CA ASN A 134 -1.56 23.56 -56.35
C ASN A 134 -0.76 22.47 -57.05
N THR A 135 0.23 22.84 -57.85
CA THR A 135 1.12 21.88 -58.54
C THR A 135 2.17 21.24 -57.63
N ASP A 136 2.29 21.71 -56.38
CA ASP A 136 3.30 21.26 -55.42
C ASP A 136 2.69 20.35 -54.35
N GLY A 137 2.59 19.05 -54.68
CA GLY A 137 2.56 17.96 -53.70
C GLY A 137 1.23 17.61 -53.02
N ASP A 138 1.18 16.38 -52.50
CA ASP A 138 0.05 15.75 -51.81
C ASP A 138 -0.21 16.28 -50.37
N GLU A 139 0.02 17.57 -50.10
CA GLU A 139 -0.05 18.16 -48.74
C GLU A 139 -1.40 18.00 -48.04
N PHE A 140 -2.49 17.89 -48.81
CA PHE A 140 -3.85 17.79 -48.27
C PHE A 140 -4.40 16.36 -48.20
N ALA A 141 -3.59 15.34 -48.51
CA ALA A 141 -4.01 13.94 -48.55
C ALA A 141 -4.33 13.36 -47.16
N GLU A 142 -3.59 13.78 -46.14
CA GLU A 142 -3.68 13.20 -44.81
C GLU A 142 -3.66 14.27 -43.72
N LEU A 143 -4.42 14.03 -42.65
CA LEU A 143 -4.42 14.84 -41.44
C LEU A 143 -3.80 14.05 -40.30
N THR A 144 -2.65 14.52 -39.81
CA THR A 144 -1.98 13.94 -38.65
C THR A 144 -2.45 14.65 -37.38
N VAL A 145 -2.86 13.85 -36.40
CA VAL A 145 -3.31 14.29 -35.08
C VAL A 145 -2.39 13.71 -34.02
N GLN A 146 -1.80 14.60 -33.21
CA GLN A 146 -0.99 14.22 -32.06
C GLN A 146 -1.75 14.50 -30.76
N SER A 147 -1.64 13.57 -29.82
CA SER A 147 -2.24 13.66 -28.49
C SER A 147 -1.19 13.31 -27.45
N SER A 148 -1.14 14.09 -26.37
CA SER A 148 -0.24 13.84 -25.23
C SER A 148 -1.04 13.83 -23.94
N SER A 149 -0.82 12.83 -23.10
CA SER A 149 -1.42 12.72 -21.78
C SER A 149 -0.32 12.58 -20.72
N THR A 150 -0.55 13.13 -19.54
CA THR A 150 0.37 13.04 -18.40
C THR A 150 -0.45 12.83 -17.14
N ALA A 151 -0.06 11.83 -16.34
CA ALA A 151 -0.63 11.59 -15.02
C ALA A 151 0.47 11.59 -13.97
N ARG A 152 0.12 12.05 -12.77
CA ARG A 152 0.94 11.89 -11.57
C ARG A 152 0.51 10.66 -10.80
N TYR A 153 1.44 10.05 -10.08
CA TYR A 153 1.14 8.92 -9.21
C TYR A 153 1.90 9.03 -7.88
N PRO A 154 1.25 8.76 -6.73
CA PRO A 154 1.92 8.79 -5.44
C PRO A 154 2.96 7.66 -5.30
N LYS A 155 4.10 7.96 -4.66
CA LYS A 155 5.14 6.98 -4.30
C LYS A 155 5.13 6.59 -2.82
N THR A 156 4.06 6.96 -2.11
CA THR A 156 3.86 6.72 -0.68
C THR A 156 4.07 5.23 -0.37
N LYS A 157 5.03 4.93 0.50
CA LYS A 157 5.20 3.58 1.03
C LYS A 157 4.29 3.38 2.22
N VAL A 158 3.73 2.19 2.36
CA VAL A 158 2.81 1.89 3.46
C VAL A 158 3.34 0.69 4.25
N GLU A 159 3.46 0.86 5.55
CA GLU A 159 3.78 -0.21 6.48
C GLU A 159 2.62 -0.42 7.44
N VAL A 160 2.09 -1.65 7.48
CA VAL A 160 0.94 -2.00 8.32
C VAL A 160 1.34 -3.10 9.29
N THR A 161 1.09 -2.91 10.57
CA THR A 161 1.16 -4.00 11.55
C THR A 161 -0.25 -4.44 11.94
N VAL A 162 -0.53 -5.73 11.84
CA VAL A 162 -1.83 -6.31 12.18
C VAL A 162 -1.65 -7.20 13.40
N VAL A 163 -2.14 -6.73 14.55
CA VAL A 163 -2.01 -7.40 15.84
C VAL A 163 -3.34 -8.06 16.19
N VAL A 164 -3.34 -9.38 16.30
CA VAL A 164 -4.59 -10.15 16.45
C VAL A 164 -4.59 -11.02 17.69
N ASP A 165 -5.70 -10.95 18.42
CA ASP A 165 -5.99 -11.78 19.57
C ASP A 165 -6.29 -13.23 19.16
N VAL A 166 -5.48 -14.17 19.64
CA VAL A 166 -5.72 -15.62 19.47
C VAL A 166 -5.85 -16.32 20.82
N THR A 167 -6.45 -15.64 21.80
CA THR A 167 -6.61 -16.14 23.16
C THR A 167 -7.74 -17.15 23.28
N GLY A 168 -7.88 -17.79 24.44
CA GLY A 168 -8.87 -18.84 24.64
C GLY A 168 -10.32 -18.40 24.40
N SER A 169 -10.66 -17.12 24.65
CA SER A 169 -11.99 -16.57 24.39
C SER A 169 -12.37 -16.60 22.91
N MET A 170 -11.38 -16.57 22.02
CA MET A 170 -11.57 -16.61 20.57
C MET A 170 -11.91 -18.00 20.02
N SER A 171 -12.02 -19.07 20.84
CA SER A 171 -12.15 -20.45 20.35
C SER A 171 -13.30 -20.69 19.37
N GLY A 172 -14.41 -19.95 19.51
CA GLY A 172 -15.55 -20.00 18.58
C GLY A 172 -15.42 -19.09 17.35
N SER A 173 -14.41 -18.22 17.31
CA SER A 173 -14.33 -17.09 16.37
C SER A 173 -13.01 -17.02 15.59
N ILE A 174 -12.06 -17.92 15.84
CA ILE A 174 -10.81 -18.02 15.06
C ILE A 174 -11.07 -18.19 13.56
N SER A 175 -12.11 -18.96 13.16
CA SER A 175 -12.46 -19.11 11.74
C SER A 175 -12.86 -17.78 11.11
N SER A 176 -13.59 -16.95 11.85
CA SER A 176 -14.01 -15.60 11.45
C SER A 176 -12.81 -14.67 11.33
N LEU A 177 -11.91 -14.69 12.32
CA LEU A 177 -10.67 -13.92 12.29
C LEU A 177 -9.77 -14.32 11.11
N LYS A 178 -9.63 -15.63 10.83
CA LYS A 178 -8.90 -16.13 9.66
C LYS A 178 -9.46 -15.57 8.36
N LYS A 179 -10.78 -15.57 8.22
CA LYS A 179 -11.46 -15.02 7.04
C LYS A 179 -11.24 -13.50 6.92
N ALA A 180 -11.52 -12.75 7.99
CA ALA A 180 -11.33 -11.30 8.02
C ALA A 180 -9.88 -10.89 7.68
N SER A 181 -8.90 -11.62 8.21
CA SER A 181 -7.47 -11.37 7.95
C SER A 181 -7.08 -11.67 6.50
N ARG A 182 -7.63 -12.74 5.90
CA ARG A 182 -7.43 -13.05 4.47
C ARG A 182 -8.07 -12.00 3.57
N ASP A 183 -9.26 -11.52 3.92
CA ASP A 183 -9.96 -10.48 3.15
C ASP A 183 -9.19 -9.16 3.19
N MET A 184 -8.67 -8.75 4.35
CA MET A 184 -7.76 -7.61 4.47
C MET A 184 -6.49 -7.80 3.63
N LEU A 185 -5.88 -9.00 3.68
CA LEU A 185 -4.70 -9.32 2.87
C LEU A 185 -4.99 -9.26 1.37
N ASN A 186 -6.17 -9.70 0.92
CA ASN A 186 -6.62 -9.60 -0.48
C ASN A 186 -6.71 -8.16 -0.97
N THR A 187 -7.13 -7.24 -0.10
CA THR A 187 -7.27 -5.82 -0.44
C THR A 187 -5.92 -5.10 -0.46
N LEU A 188 -5.05 -5.37 0.51
CA LEU A 188 -3.78 -4.66 0.69
C LEU A 188 -2.61 -5.26 -0.10
N LEU A 189 -2.60 -6.58 -0.33
CA LEU A 189 -1.57 -7.33 -1.07
C LEU A 189 -2.22 -8.34 -2.03
N PRO A 190 -2.77 -7.90 -3.18
CA PRO A 190 -3.40 -8.77 -4.16
C PRO A 190 -2.39 -9.72 -4.84
N GLU A 191 -2.85 -10.91 -5.28
CA GLU A 191 -2.00 -12.01 -5.77
C GLU A 191 -1.14 -11.69 -7.01
N ASN A 192 -1.53 -10.69 -7.81
CA ASN A 192 -0.89 -10.35 -9.08
C ASN A 192 0.31 -9.40 -8.96
N ASP A 193 0.70 -8.99 -7.75
CA ASP A 193 1.92 -8.22 -7.52
C ASP A 193 3.14 -9.14 -7.42
N GLN A 194 4.04 -9.03 -8.39
CA GLN A 194 5.30 -9.76 -8.37
C GLN A 194 6.06 -9.44 -7.06
N LYS A 195 6.55 -10.52 -6.42
CA LYS A 195 6.86 -10.71 -5.00
C LYS A 195 7.75 -9.68 -4.27
N LEU A 196 8.26 -8.63 -4.92
CA LEU A 196 9.26 -7.72 -4.32
C LEU A 196 9.04 -6.22 -4.63
N GLN A 197 8.02 -5.86 -5.41
CA GLN A 197 7.85 -4.47 -5.87
C GLN A 197 6.64 -3.75 -5.25
N SER A 198 5.92 -4.40 -4.33
CA SER A 198 4.78 -3.77 -3.65
C SER A 198 5.24 -2.64 -2.74
N ARG A 199 4.59 -1.48 -2.82
CA ARG A 199 4.81 -0.35 -1.90
C ARG A 199 4.16 -0.57 -0.53
N VAL A 200 3.37 -1.62 -0.38
CA VAL A 200 2.73 -2.03 0.87
C VAL A 200 3.52 -3.17 1.50
N ARG A 201 3.86 -3.05 2.77
CA ARG A 201 4.45 -4.13 3.57
C ARG A 201 3.59 -4.36 4.81
N ILE A 202 3.33 -5.62 5.12
CA ILE A 202 2.47 -6.00 6.24
C ILE A 202 3.26 -6.87 7.20
N SER A 203 3.19 -6.58 8.49
CA SER A 203 3.53 -7.50 9.56
C SER A 203 2.27 -8.05 10.20
N TYR A 204 2.31 -9.31 10.63
CA TYR A 204 1.17 -9.99 11.21
C TYR A 204 1.56 -10.61 12.55
N VAL A 205 0.92 -10.19 13.64
CA VAL A 205 1.33 -10.45 15.02
C VAL A 205 0.20 -11.11 15.81
N PRO A 206 0.08 -12.44 15.74
CA PRO A 206 -0.81 -13.19 16.63
C PRO A 206 -0.27 -13.15 18.06
N TYR A 207 -1.13 -12.85 19.03
CA TYR A 207 -0.75 -12.84 20.44
C TYR A 207 -1.70 -13.64 21.32
N ASN A 208 -1.15 -14.17 22.42
CA ASN A 208 -1.93 -14.63 23.58
C ASN A 208 -1.32 -14.09 24.89
N VAL A 209 -0.67 -14.93 25.69
CA VAL A 209 0.22 -14.54 26.80
C VAL A 209 1.60 -14.09 26.32
N GLY A 210 1.93 -14.31 25.05
CA GLY A 210 3.13 -13.84 24.39
C GLY A 210 2.98 -13.80 22.87
N VAL A 211 4.07 -13.56 22.18
CA VAL A 211 4.15 -13.56 20.70
C VAL A 211 5.19 -14.58 20.26
N LYS A 212 4.91 -15.32 19.18
CA LYS A 212 5.83 -16.35 18.68
C LYS A 212 6.71 -15.79 17.57
N LEU A 213 8.01 -15.70 17.80
CA LEU A 213 9.01 -15.44 16.77
C LEU A 213 9.55 -16.74 16.16
N ASN A 214 10.15 -16.62 14.98
CA ASN A 214 11.01 -17.67 14.45
C ASN A 214 12.17 -17.95 15.43
N TRP A 215 12.77 -19.14 15.36
CA TRP A 215 13.77 -19.57 16.33
C TRP A 215 14.96 -18.60 16.45
N GLN A 216 15.49 -18.13 15.32
CA GLN A 216 16.67 -17.25 15.28
C GLN A 216 16.39 -15.88 15.91
N LEU A 217 15.25 -15.26 15.55
CA LEU A 217 14.80 -13.99 16.10
C LEU A 217 14.41 -14.12 17.58
N ALA A 218 13.84 -15.25 17.97
CA ALA A 218 13.52 -15.53 19.36
C ALA A 218 14.78 -15.71 20.21
N GLU A 219 15.78 -16.46 19.74
CA GLU A 219 17.10 -16.53 20.42
C GLU A 219 17.73 -15.15 20.53
N LYS A 220 17.62 -14.36 19.46
CA LYS A 220 18.09 -12.98 19.38
C LYS A 220 17.39 -12.05 20.37
N ALA A 221 16.07 -12.16 20.53
CA ALA A 221 15.29 -11.35 21.45
C ALA A 221 15.42 -11.77 22.93
N THR A 222 15.72 -13.04 23.18
CA THR A 222 15.64 -13.63 24.53
C THR A 222 17.01 -13.99 25.11
N PHE A 223 18.11 -13.65 24.44
CA PHE A 223 19.46 -14.09 24.85
C PHE A 223 19.55 -15.62 25.00
N LYS A 224 19.05 -16.35 24.00
CA LYS A 224 19.03 -17.83 23.98
C LYS A 224 18.22 -18.47 25.13
N ARG A 225 17.30 -17.72 25.77
CA ARG A 225 16.35 -18.25 26.79
C ARG A 225 15.07 -18.80 26.21
N ASN A 226 14.89 -18.68 24.91
CA ASN A 226 13.65 -19.03 24.24
C ASN A 226 13.24 -20.50 24.46
N GLN A 227 12.09 -20.71 25.10
CA GLN A 227 11.31 -21.94 24.99
C GLN A 227 10.22 -21.73 23.94
N TYR A 228 10.27 -22.50 22.84
CA TYR A 228 9.22 -22.60 21.81
C TYR A 228 8.96 -21.39 20.87
N GLY A 229 9.86 -20.40 20.83
CA GLY A 229 9.73 -19.18 20.01
C GLY A 229 9.14 -17.97 20.73
N CYS A 230 8.83 -18.07 22.03
CA CYS A 230 7.99 -17.07 22.69
C CYS A 230 8.76 -15.86 23.20
N VAL A 231 8.25 -14.69 22.87
CA VAL A 231 8.67 -13.40 23.41
C VAL A 231 7.55 -12.73 24.20
N HIS A 232 7.96 -11.96 25.21
CA HIS A 232 7.13 -11.30 26.20
C HIS A 232 7.48 -9.81 26.31
N ALA A 233 6.99 -9.15 27.37
CA ALA A 233 7.26 -7.75 27.65
C ALA A 233 8.75 -7.47 27.93
N ARG A 234 9.13 -6.20 27.83
CA ARG A 234 10.46 -5.71 28.28
C ARG A 234 10.39 -5.26 29.74
N VAL A 235 11.55 -5.04 30.37
CA VAL A 235 11.62 -4.45 31.72
C VAL A 235 11.76 -2.95 31.70
N GLY A 236 11.51 -2.36 32.87
CA GLY A 236 11.75 -0.96 33.14
C GLY A 236 10.79 -0.03 32.40
N GLU A 237 11.24 1.20 32.20
CA GLU A 237 10.48 2.27 31.52
C GLU A 237 10.25 1.98 30.04
N GLU A 238 10.93 0.96 29.50
CA GLU A 238 10.94 0.69 28.06
C GLU A 238 9.95 -0.41 27.66
N ASN A 239 9.21 -0.94 28.64
CA ASN A 239 8.04 -1.78 28.42
C ASN A 239 6.90 -1.05 27.68
N ILE A 240 6.97 0.29 27.60
CA ILE A 240 6.06 1.18 26.88
C ILE A 240 6.77 2.03 25.82
N SER A 241 8.00 1.69 25.45
CA SER A 241 8.82 2.46 24.50
C SER A 241 9.12 1.70 23.21
N GLY A 242 9.31 2.45 22.13
CA GLY A 242 9.64 1.92 20.80
C GLY A 242 11.14 1.76 20.57
N LYS A 243 11.99 2.12 21.54
CA LYS A 243 13.45 1.98 21.42
C LYS A 243 13.83 0.52 21.27
N ALA A 244 14.85 0.26 20.47
CA ALA A 244 15.30 -1.10 20.27
C ALA A 244 16.05 -1.67 21.47
N HIS A 245 16.13 -3.00 21.44
CA HIS A 245 17.10 -3.73 22.23
C HIS A 245 18.53 -3.42 21.75
N ASP A 246 19.43 -3.03 22.67
CA ASP A 246 20.86 -2.88 22.35
C ASP A 246 21.55 -4.25 22.38
N TYR A 247 21.95 -4.67 21.19
CA TYR A 247 22.87 -5.78 20.94
C TYR A 247 24.27 -5.43 21.44
N GLU A 248 24.49 -5.56 22.75
CA GLU A 248 25.84 -5.59 23.33
C GLU A 248 26.70 -4.31 23.16
N GLY A 249 26.11 -3.12 22.88
CA GLY A 249 26.79 -1.81 22.79
C GLY A 249 26.88 -1.03 24.12
N GLU A 250 27.78 -0.04 24.24
CA GLU A 250 28.11 0.66 25.51
C GLU A 250 27.02 1.61 26.08
N GLY A 251 25.80 1.65 25.52
CA GLY A 251 24.70 2.52 25.97
C GLY A 251 23.82 1.88 27.06
N GLU A 252 23.02 2.65 27.79
CA GLU A 252 22.10 2.14 28.82
C GLU A 252 21.10 1.11 28.23
N ARG A 253 21.49 -0.17 28.32
CA ARG A 253 20.85 -1.35 27.70
C ARG A 253 19.50 -1.65 28.32
N VAL A 254 18.45 -1.98 27.56
CA VAL A 254 17.17 -2.39 28.16
C VAL A 254 16.78 -3.79 27.72
N ASP A 255 16.60 -4.66 28.72
CA ASP A 255 16.53 -6.11 28.58
C ASP A 255 15.12 -6.66 28.34
N TYR A 256 15.10 -7.91 27.89
CA TYR A 256 13.94 -8.79 27.83
C TYR A 256 13.52 -9.30 29.21
N VAL A 257 12.21 -9.30 29.53
CA VAL A 257 11.66 -10.22 30.54
C VAL A 257 10.39 -10.94 30.09
N GLY A 258 10.60 -12.22 29.81
CA GLY A 258 9.58 -13.28 29.83
C GLY A 258 9.99 -14.40 30.78
N THR A 259 9.15 -14.70 31.76
CA THR A 259 9.33 -15.75 32.77
C THR A 259 9.40 -17.15 32.16
N GLN A 260 10.02 -18.08 32.89
CA GLN A 260 10.46 -19.44 32.48
C GLN A 260 9.37 -20.43 31.98
N TYR A 261 8.15 -19.98 31.74
CA TYR A 261 7.02 -20.80 31.31
C TYR A 261 6.13 -20.00 30.36
N SER A 262 6.22 -20.24 29.05
CA SER A 262 5.37 -19.53 28.08
C SER A 262 4.58 -20.49 27.20
N ARG A 263 3.25 -20.43 27.31
CA ARG A 263 2.33 -20.99 26.32
C ARG A 263 2.25 -20.03 25.13
N CYS A 264 3.17 -20.20 24.18
CA CYS A 264 3.25 -19.41 22.95
C CYS A 264 2.01 -19.63 22.06
N PRO A 265 1.54 -18.63 21.27
CA PRO A 265 0.54 -18.91 20.25
C PRO A 265 1.09 -19.92 19.24
N SER A 266 0.22 -20.71 18.61
CA SER A 266 0.67 -21.71 17.61
C SER A 266 1.24 -21.04 16.36
N ALA A 267 0.61 -19.95 15.93
CA ALA A 267 1.00 -19.14 14.78
C ALA A 267 2.22 -18.28 15.11
N GLU A 268 3.18 -18.27 14.20
CA GLU A 268 4.36 -17.41 14.24
C GLU A 268 4.03 -16.01 13.72
N MET A 269 4.54 -14.96 14.36
CA MET A 269 4.44 -13.61 13.83
C MET A 269 5.30 -13.47 12.58
N VAL A 270 4.82 -12.66 11.66
CA VAL A 270 5.50 -12.35 10.41
C VAL A 270 5.99 -10.90 10.52
N PRO A 271 7.31 -10.64 10.49
CA PRO A 271 7.84 -9.28 10.37
C PRO A 271 7.37 -8.61 9.07
N LEU A 272 7.62 -7.31 8.91
CA LEU A 272 7.21 -6.57 7.71
C LEU A 272 7.65 -7.31 6.43
N THR A 273 6.70 -7.57 5.53
CA THR A 273 6.99 -8.23 4.26
C THR A 273 5.92 -7.90 3.21
N SER A 274 6.31 -7.94 1.94
CA SER A 274 5.41 -7.98 0.78
C SER A 274 5.10 -9.43 0.35
N GLU A 275 5.72 -10.43 0.98
CA GLU A 275 5.53 -11.84 0.65
C GLU A 275 4.24 -12.39 1.27
N ARG A 276 3.17 -12.31 0.48
CA ARG A 276 1.82 -12.76 0.84
C ARG A 276 1.78 -14.16 1.48
N SER A 277 2.51 -15.14 0.95
CA SER A 277 2.49 -16.52 1.43
C SER A 277 2.96 -16.69 2.87
N LYS A 278 3.89 -15.85 3.34
CA LYS A 278 4.35 -15.85 4.75
C LYS A 278 3.21 -15.49 5.70
N ILE A 279 2.43 -14.46 5.33
CA ILE A 279 1.27 -13.99 6.10
C ILE A 279 0.15 -15.03 6.06
N GLU A 280 -0.16 -15.60 4.88
CA GLU A 280 -1.19 -16.65 4.74
C GLU A 280 -0.89 -17.90 5.57
N SER A 281 0.39 -18.29 5.65
CA SER A 281 0.84 -19.39 6.51
C SER A 281 0.55 -19.11 7.98
N SER A 282 0.91 -17.91 8.46
CA SER A 282 0.61 -17.48 9.85
C SER A 282 -0.90 -17.43 10.13
N ILE A 283 -1.70 -16.85 9.23
CA ILE A 283 -3.16 -16.82 9.36
C ILE A 283 -3.73 -18.25 9.43
N SER A 284 -3.24 -19.16 8.60
CA SER A 284 -3.72 -20.54 8.56
C SER A 284 -3.40 -21.30 9.85
N ALA A 285 -2.30 -20.94 10.52
CA ALA A 285 -1.84 -21.53 11.78
C ALA A 285 -2.56 -21.00 13.04
N LEU A 286 -3.42 -19.98 12.94
CA LEU A 286 -4.09 -19.42 14.13
C LEU A 286 -4.93 -20.48 14.86
N LYS A 287 -4.76 -20.50 16.19
CA LYS A 287 -5.48 -21.36 17.13
C LYS A 287 -5.65 -20.60 18.45
N ALA A 288 -6.88 -20.61 18.96
CA ALA A 288 -7.23 -20.00 20.24
C ALA A 288 -6.55 -20.75 21.39
N SER A 289 -5.85 -20.02 22.27
CA SER A 289 -5.20 -20.61 23.43
C SER A 289 -4.81 -19.59 24.48
N SER A 290 -4.76 -20.03 25.74
CA SER A 290 -4.20 -19.25 26.86
C SER A 290 -5.01 -17.98 27.20
N ALA A 291 -4.45 -17.15 28.07
CA ALA A 291 -5.01 -15.87 28.51
C ALA A 291 -4.53 -14.70 27.61
N THR A 292 -5.06 -13.51 27.87
CA THR A 292 -4.99 -12.32 27.01
C THR A 292 -4.00 -11.28 27.54
N ALA A 293 -2.80 -11.24 26.96
CA ALA A 293 -1.76 -10.24 27.23
C ALA A 293 -1.59 -9.29 26.04
N GLY A 294 -2.65 -8.55 25.69
CA GLY A 294 -2.67 -7.73 24.48
C GLY A 294 -1.65 -6.59 24.47
N GLN A 295 -1.22 -6.08 25.63
CA GLN A 295 -0.11 -5.15 25.73
C GLN A 295 1.20 -5.70 25.15
N ILE A 296 1.44 -7.02 25.23
CA ILE A 296 2.62 -7.66 24.61
C ILE A 296 2.45 -7.70 23.09
N GLY A 297 1.25 -8.04 22.61
CA GLY A 297 0.94 -8.00 21.17
C GLY A 297 1.11 -6.61 20.57
N ILE A 298 0.62 -5.58 21.25
CA ILE A 298 0.75 -4.17 20.82
C ILE A 298 2.22 -3.77 20.77
N ALA A 299 3.00 -4.06 21.81
CA ALA A 299 4.42 -3.73 21.85
C ALA A 299 5.19 -4.39 20.69
N TRP A 300 5.02 -5.70 20.49
CA TRP A 300 5.67 -6.42 19.38
C TRP A 300 5.16 -5.98 18.00
N GLY A 301 3.90 -5.55 17.89
CA GLY A 301 3.38 -4.88 16.71
C GLY A 301 4.05 -3.54 16.43
N TRP A 302 4.32 -2.74 17.45
CA TRP A 302 5.05 -1.48 17.29
C TRP A 302 6.51 -1.71 16.91
N TYR A 303 7.16 -2.74 17.46
CA TYR A 303 8.55 -3.07 17.15
C TYR A 303 8.76 -3.42 15.68
N THR A 304 7.75 -3.97 14.99
CA THR A 304 7.86 -4.19 13.53
C THR A 304 7.85 -2.90 12.73
N LEU A 305 7.28 -1.81 13.27
CA LEU A 305 7.18 -0.50 12.63
C LEU A 305 8.27 0.47 13.10
N SER A 306 8.95 0.21 14.20
CA SER A 306 9.91 1.16 14.79
C SER A 306 11.27 1.14 14.08
N PRO A 307 11.75 2.27 13.52
CA PRO A 307 13.08 2.40 12.92
C PRO A 307 14.20 2.08 13.90
N GLU A 308 13.96 2.25 15.20
CA GLU A 308 14.91 1.85 16.24
C GLU A 308 15.18 0.34 16.17
N TRP A 309 14.15 -0.48 15.90
CA TRP A 309 14.23 -1.94 15.79
C TRP A 309 14.77 -2.42 14.45
N ARG A 310 15.23 -1.52 13.58
CA ARG A 310 15.73 -1.83 12.23
C ARG A 310 16.81 -2.91 12.21
N ASP A 311 17.73 -2.91 13.17
CA ASP A 311 18.81 -3.90 13.18
C ASP A 311 18.44 -5.20 13.89
N PHE A 312 17.28 -5.24 14.53
CA PHE A 312 16.72 -6.49 15.04
C PHE A 312 16.23 -7.37 13.88
N TRP A 313 15.52 -6.79 12.92
CA TRP A 313 14.83 -7.49 11.84
C TRP A 313 15.75 -7.92 10.68
N PRO A 314 15.38 -8.98 9.92
CA PRO A 314 16.04 -9.33 8.67
C PRO A 314 16.02 -8.17 7.66
N THR A 315 16.96 -8.15 6.71
CA THR A 315 17.14 -7.06 5.73
C THR A 315 15.83 -6.65 5.04
N ASP A 316 15.03 -7.61 4.56
CA ASP A 316 13.79 -7.33 3.82
C ASP A 316 12.62 -6.88 4.72
N SER A 317 12.79 -6.98 6.03
CA SER A 317 11.80 -6.64 7.05
C SER A 317 12.19 -5.41 7.87
N LYS A 318 13.21 -4.67 7.46
CA LYS A 318 13.63 -3.43 8.10
C LYS A 318 12.54 -2.36 7.93
N PRO A 319 11.99 -1.80 9.03
CA PRO A 319 11.09 -0.66 8.94
C PRO A 319 11.81 0.58 8.43
N ASP A 320 11.11 1.37 7.61
CA ASP A 320 11.57 2.69 7.18
C ASP A 320 11.46 3.72 8.33
N GLU A 321 12.11 4.87 8.19
CA GLU A 321 12.07 5.98 9.17
C GLU A 321 10.65 6.57 9.34
N TYR A 322 10.34 7.09 10.53
CA TYR A 322 9.09 7.83 10.76
C TYR A 322 9.04 9.12 9.93
N GLY A 323 7.89 9.40 9.29
CA GLY A 323 7.60 10.66 8.57
C GLY A 323 8.50 10.98 7.36
N LYS A 324 9.53 10.19 7.07
CA LYS A 324 10.47 10.44 5.95
C LYS A 324 10.01 9.74 4.67
N ASN A 325 10.34 10.34 3.54
CA ASN A 325 10.13 9.78 2.19
C ASN A 325 8.67 9.38 1.88
N GLY A 326 7.70 10.03 2.53
CA GLY A 326 6.28 9.72 2.33
C GLY A 326 5.88 8.33 2.83
N VAL A 327 6.60 7.75 3.80
CA VAL A 327 6.19 6.49 4.43
C VAL A 327 5.04 6.77 5.39
N ARG A 328 3.93 6.05 5.24
CA ARG A 328 2.81 6.06 6.19
C ARG A 328 2.75 4.74 6.94
N LYS A 329 2.56 4.82 8.26
CA LYS A 329 2.55 3.65 9.15
C LYS A 329 1.19 3.49 9.81
N TYR A 330 0.68 2.27 9.81
CA TYR A 330 -0.62 1.94 10.37
C TYR A 330 -0.52 0.75 11.31
N ALA A 331 -1.26 0.80 12.41
CA ALA A 331 -1.46 -0.34 13.29
C ALA A 331 -2.93 -0.74 13.28
N VAL A 332 -3.21 -2.02 13.11
CA VAL A 332 -4.54 -2.61 13.19
C VAL A 332 -4.53 -3.56 14.38
N LEU A 333 -5.19 -3.16 15.46
CA LEU A 333 -5.22 -3.91 16.72
C LEU A 333 -6.59 -4.56 16.88
N MET A 334 -6.62 -5.84 17.23
CA MET A 334 -7.88 -6.56 17.43
C MET A 334 -7.87 -7.38 18.71
N THR A 335 -8.96 -7.32 19.47
CA THR A 335 -9.23 -8.17 20.65
C THR A 335 -10.72 -8.44 20.82
N ASP A 336 -11.07 -9.59 21.41
CA ASP A 336 -12.44 -9.92 21.80
C ASP A 336 -12.75 -9.64 23.27
N GLY A 337 -11.74 -9.27 24.06
CA GLY A 337 -11.80 -9.36 25.51
C GLY A 337 -10.96 -8.34 26.25
N SER A 338 -10.99 -8.47 27.58
CA SER A 338 -10.12 -7.69 28.46
C SER A 338 -8.73 -8.30 28.53
N PHE A 339 -7.71 -7.46 28.64
CA PHE A 339 -6.36 -7.93 28.92
C PHE A 339 -6.29 -8.38 30.37
N ASN A 340 -6.12 -9.68 30.57
CA ASN A 340 -6.21 -10.36 31.85
C ASN A 340 -4.92 -11.07 32.27
N ALA A 341 -3.86 -10.97 31.46
CA ALA A 341 -2.55 -11.56 31.75
C ALA A 341 -1.45 -10.53 31.55
N TYR A 342 -0.59 -10.34 32.54
CA TYR A 342 0.39 -9.25 32.57
C TYR A 342 1.52 -9.49 33.57
N TYR A 343 2.55 -8.66 33.49
CA TYR A 343 3.57 -8.57 34.53
C TYR A 343 3.17 -7.54 35.57
N GLU A 344 3.01 -7.99 36.82
CA GLU A 344 2.90 -7.13 38.00
C GLU A 344 4.25 -7.07 38.73
N GLY A 345 4.55 -5.95 39.36
CA GLY A 345 5.78 -5.77 40.13
C GLY A 345 6.37 -4.39 39.91
N ASP A 346 7.39 -4.08 40.72
CA ASP A 346 8.09 -2.82 40.59
C ASP A 346 9.13 -2.91 39.47
N PHE A 347 8.72 -2.51 38.26
CA PHE A 347 9.62 -2.38 37.12
C PHE A 347 10.83 -1.47 37.43
N LYS A 348 10.71 -0.55 38.39
CA LYS A 348 11.83 0.31 38.82
C LYS A 348 12.84 -0.48 39.65
N GLU A 349 12.42 -1.41 40.50
CA GLU A 349 13.35 -2.28 41.24
C GLU A 349 14.01 -3.32 40.34
N ALA A 350 13.28 -3.84 39.34
CA ALA A 350 13.88 -4.66 38.28
C ALA A 350 14.95 -3.87 37.51
N GLU A 351 14.65 -2.62 37.14
CA GLU A 351 15.57 -1.72 36.44
C GLU A 351 16.77 -1.31 37.29
N LYS A 352 16.56 -1.05 38.59
CA LYS A 352 17.64 -0.74 39.54
C LYS A 352 18.60 -1.93 39.69
N LEU A 353 18.07 -3.15 39.84
CA LEU A 353 18.89 -4.35 39.89
C LEU A 353 19.66 -4.53 38.57
N ARG A 354 19.01 -4.28 37.43
CA ARG A 354 19.66 -4.32 36.12
C ARG A 354 20.85 -3.35 36.04
N LYS A 355 20.65 -2.07 36.39
CA LYS A 355 21.72 -1.06 36.42
C LYS A 355 22.85 -1.43 37.37
N GLN A 356 22.55 -2.02 38.52
CA GLN A 356 23.56 -2.52 39.47
C GLN A 356 24.39 -3.66 38.88
N LYS A 357 23.74 -4.64 38.23
CA LYS A 357 24.43 -5.78 37.59
C LYS A 357 25.28 -5.33 36.41
N LEU A 358 24.75 -4.43 35.58
CA LEU A 358 25.47 -3.82 34.47
C LEU A 358 26.77 -3.18 34.97
N LYS A 359 26.68 -2.30 35.98
CA LYS A 359 27.85 -1.67 36.60
C LYS A 359 28.85 -2.70 37.15
N SER A 360 28.37 -3.69 37.91
CA SER A 360 29.25 -4.75 38.43
C SER A 360 29.95 -5.55 37.35
N ASN A 361 29.31 -5.78 36.20
CA ASN A 361 29.90 -6.54 35.09
C ASN A 361 30.87 -5.68 34.27
N ILE A 362 30.67 -4.35 34.22
CA ILE A 362 31.66 -3.40 33.69
C ILE A 362 32.91 -3.42 34.60
N ASP A 363 32.72 -3.27 35.90
CA ASP A 363 33.81 -3.21 36.89
C ASP A 363 34.64 -4.51 36.91
N LYS A 364 34.00 -5.68 36.75
CA LYS A 364 34.67 -6.99 36.67
C LYS A 364 35.31 -7.28 35.31
N GLY A 365 34.63 -6.94 34.21
CA GLY A 365 35.15 -7.16 32.85
C GLY A 365 36.39 -6.32 32.53
N ALA A 366 36.57 -5.19 33.23
CA ALA A 366 37.79 -4.41 33.20
C ALA A 366 39.03 -5.13 33.77
N GLN A 367 38.86 -6.25 34.50
CA GLN A 367 39.97 -7.02 35.10
C GLN A 367 40.35 -8.28 34.32
N ASP A 368 39.40 -8.99 33.69
CA ASP A 368 39.64 -10.33 33.13
C ASP A 368 39.48 -10.46 31.60
N ASN A 369 38.53 -9.76 30.97
CA ASN A 369 38.29 -9.85 29.52
C ASN A 369 37.49 -8.63 28.98
N PRO A 370 38.13 -7.64 28.33
CA PRO A 370 37.51 -6.36 27.96
C PRO A 370 36.32 -6.48 27.00
N SER A 371 36.25 -7.53 26.17
CA SER A 371 35.21 -7.74 25.15
C SER A 371 33.88 -8.28 25.70
N GLU A 372 33.86 -8.75 26.95
CA GLU A 372 32.64 -9.20 27.66
C GLU A 372 32.24 -8.25 28.80
N GLY A 373 33.01 -7.19 29.04
CA GLY A 373 32.73 -6.17 30.04
C GLY A 373 31.35 -5.55 29.86
N GLY A 374 30.59 -5.53 30.95
CA GLY A 374 29.26 -4.91 31.02
C GLY A 374 28.10 -5.71 30.43
N LYS A 375 28.29 -6.92 29.89
CA LYS A 375 27.13 -7.72 29.42
C LYS A 375 26.42 -8.39 30.59
N LEU A 376 25.10 -8.45 30.57
CA LEU A 376 24.34 -9.20 31.58
C LEU A 376 24.39 -10.69 31.24
N THR A 377 24.69 -11.50 32.26
CA THR A 377 24.75 -12.93 32.06
C THR A 377 23.35 -13.53 32.04
N ARG A 378 23.28 -14.77 31.55
CA ARG A 378 22.09 -15.63 31.63
C ARG A 378 21.47 -15.66 33.05
N LYS A 379 22.30 -15.62 34.10
CA LYS A 379 21.88 -15.64 35.51
C LYS A 379 21.37 -14.28 35.98
N ASP A 380 21.99 -13.20 35.51
CA ASP A 380 21.54 -11.84 35.85
C ASP A 380 20.13 -11.59 35.31
N HIS A 381 19.83 -12.00 34.07
CA HIS A 381 18.48 -11.92 33.53
C HIS A 381 17.46 -12.75 34.33
N GLU A 382 17.83 -13.91 34.86
CA GLU A 382 16.93 -14.68 35.75
C GLU A 382 16.64 -13.94 37.05
N GLU A 383 17.65 -13.30 37.63
CA GLU A 383 17.52 -12.57 38.88
C GLU A 383 16.68 -11.30 38.71
N ILE A 384 16.86 -10.59 37.60
CA ILE A 384 16.04 -9.44 37.21
C ILE A 384 14.61 -9.89 36.93
N ALA A 385 14.41 -10.98 36.17
CA ALA A 385 13.08 -11.51 35.86
C ALA A 385 12.30 -11.94 37.11
N ARG A 386 12.97 -12.36 38.20
CA ARG A 386 12.31 -12.65 39.48
C ARG A 386 11.76 -11.42 40.20
N LYS A 387 12.13 -10.20 39.79
CA LYS A 387 11.60 -8.94 40.35
C LYS A 387 10.22 -8.59 39.79
N VAL A 388 9.83 -9.17 38.66
CA VAL A 388 8.49 -9.03 38.08
C VAL A 388 7.78 -10.37 38.13
N LYS A 389 6.51 -10.35 38.51
CA LYS A 389 5.67 -11.53 38.68
C LYS A 389 4.65 -11.58 37.56
N TRP A 390 4.45 -12.77 37.01
CA TRP A 390 3.37 -13.00 36.06
C TRP A 390 2.05 -13.15 36.80
N GLU A 391 1.06 -12.35 36.42
CA GLU A 391 -0.23 -12.28 37.08
C GLU A 391 -1.39 -12.46 36.10
N TYR A 392 -2.47 -13.01 36.63
CA TYR A 392 -3.76 -13.10 35.96
C TYR A 392 -4.80 -12.33 36.76
N THR A 393 -5.52 -11.42 36.11
CA THR A 393 -6.56 -10.63 36.79
C THR A 393 -7.94 -10.85 36.19
N GLY A 394 -8.93 -11.04 37.07
CA GLY A 394 -10.35 -10.88 36.72
C GLY A 394 -10.84 -9.44 36.88
N ASP A 395 -10.03 -8.56 37.48
CA ASP A 395 -10.43 -7.30 38.08
C ASP A 395 -10.71 -6.19 37.06
N SER A 396 -11.68 -5.34 37.39
CA SER A 396 -12.47 -4.49 36.50
C SER A 396 -12.13 -3.02 36.48
N SER A 397 -11.03 -2.62 37.10
CA SER A 397 -10.64 -1.21 37.10
C SER A 397 -9.97 -0.80 35.78
N LEU A 398 -10.41 0.34 35.24
CA LEU A 398 -9.70 1.07 34.18
C LEU A 398 -8.37 1.68 34.68
N ASN A 399 -7.99 1.39 35.91
CA ASN A 399 -6.74 1.80 36.54
C ASN A 399 -5.74 0.64 36.68
N GLY A 400 -6.11 -0.56 36.24
CA GLY A 400 -5.26 -1.75 36.28
C GLY A 400 -4.06 -1.64 35.35
N VAL A 401 -2.99 -2.38 35.69
CA VAL A 401 -1.74 -2.39 34.93
C VAL A 401 -1.96 -2.73 33.44
N PRO A 402 -2.75 -3.75 33.05
CA PRO A 402 -2.92 -4.07 31.63
C PRO A 402 -3.53 -2.93 30.80
N PHE A 403 -4.51 -2.22 31.37
CA PHE A 403 -5.15 -1.07 30.73
C PHE A 403 -4.14 0.05 30.53
N LYS A 404 -3.46 0.47 31.61
CA LYS A 404 -2.48 1.57 31.57
C LYS A 404 -1.33 1.28 30.63
N THR A 405 -0.75 0.08 30.69
CA THR A 405 0.38 -0.30 29.81
C THR A 405 -0.04 -0.27 28.34
N ALA A 406 -1.21 -0.81 28.01
CA ALA A 406 -1.70 -0.79 26.63
C ALA A 406 -2.01 0.63 26.14
N SER A 407 -2.68 1.44 26.96
CA SER A 407 -2.99 2.84 26.62
C SER A 407 -1.73 3.67 26.41
N ASN A 408 -0.73 3.54 27.29
CA ASN A 408 0.54 4.25 27.15
C ASN A 408 1.31 3.81 25.91
N LEU A 409 1.32 2.50 25.58
CA LEU A 409 1.91 2.02 24.32
C LEU A 409 1.25 2.66 23.10
N CYS A 410 -0.08 2.68 23.07
CA CYS A 410 -0.83 3.28 21.97
C CYS A 410 -0.63 4.81 21.89
N GLU A 411 -0.47 5.49 23.02
CA GLU A 411 -0.12 6.91 23.06
C GLU A 411 1.27 7.16 22.46
N SER A 412 2.29 6.43 22.92
CA SER A 412 3.64 6.52 22.36
C SER A 412 3.70 6.20 20.87
N MET A 413 2.88 5.25 20.39
CA MET A 413 2.75 4.95 18.96
C MET A 413 2.16 6.14 18.17
N LYS A 414 1.12 6.79 18.71
CA LYS A 414 0.49 7.97 18.09
C LYS A 414 1.43 9.17 18.04
N GLU A 415 2.29 9.34 19.04
CA GLU A 415 3.35 10.36 19.04
C GLU A 415 4.36 10.18 17.91
N GLN A 416 4.53 8.96 17.39
CA GLN A 416 5.36 8.66 16.21
C GLN A 416 4.57 8.71 14.88
N GLU A 417 3.41 9.37 14.87
CA GLU A 417 2.51 9.51 13.71
C GLU A 417 1.99 8.17 13.16
N ILE A 418 1.95 7.11 13.98
CA ILE A 418 1.32 5.84 13.60
C ILE A 418 -0.20 5.99 13.77
N VAL A 419 -0.94 5.75 12.68
CA VAL A 419 -2.40 5.73 12.73
C VAL A 419 -2.88 4.36 13.21
N ILE A 420 -3.63 4.34 14.30
CA ILE A 420 -4.07 3.12 14.99
C ILE A 420 -5.56 2.91 14.70
N TYR A 421 -5.84 1.87 13.93
CA TYR A 421 -7.16 1.27 13.80
C TYR A 421 -7.35 0.19 14.87
N THR A 422 -8.52 0.13 15.47
CA THR A 422 -8.83 -0.88 16.47
C THR A 422 -10.15 -1.58 16.18
N VAL A 423 -10.19 -2.89 16.41
CA VAL A 423 -11.38 -3.72 16.25
C VAL A 423 -11.65 -4.43 17.58
N PHE A 424 -12.69 -4.01 18.28
CA PHE A 424 -13.19 -4.71 19.43
C PHE A 424 -14.27 -5.71 19.02
N PHE A 425 -14.05 -7.01 19.24
CA PHE A 425 -14.96 -8.08 18.85
C PHE A 425 -15.61 -8.77 20.07
N GLY A 426 -16.62 -8.16 20.68
CA GLY A 426 -17.28 -8.77 21.83
C GLY A 426 -18.16 -7.82 22.63
N SER A 427 -18.41 -8.18 23.89
CA SER A 427 -19.28 -7.41 24.81
C SER A 427 -18.56 -6.93 26.08
N SER A 428 -17.29 -7.30 26.27
CA SER A 428 -16.45 -6.82 27.37
C SER A 428 -16.31 -5.30 27.37
N TYR A 429 -16.87 -4.64 28.39
CA TYR A 429 -16.73 -3.19 28.57
C TYR A 429 -15.26 -2.73 28.61
N LYS A 430 -14.37 -3.48 29.28
CA LYS A 430 -12.96 -3.09 29.42
C LYS A 430 -12.19 -3.29 28.11
N GLY A 431 -12.44 -4.40 27.42
CA GLY A 431 -11.86 -4.65 26.09
C GLY A 431 -12.24 -3.52 25.12
N LYS A 432 -13.52 -3.13 25.12
CA LYS A 432 -14.01 -1.97 24.38
C LYS A 432 -13.25 -0.71 24.73
N LYS A 433 -13.12 -0.39 26.03
CA LYS A 433 -12.46 0.84 26.48
C LYS A 433 -10.97 0.90 26.12
N ILE A 434 -10.24 -0.21 26.21
CA ILE A 434 -8.83 -0.26 25.79
C ILE A 434 -8.73 0.03 24.29
N MET A 435 -9.54 -0.63 23.46
CA MET A 435 -9.54 -0.42 22.01
C MET A 435 -9.92 1.03 21.64
N GLN A 436 -10.95 1.59 22.28
CA GLN A 436 -11.32 3.00 22.10
C GLN A 436 -10.17 3.96 22.45
N GLN A 437 -9.47 3.72 23.56
CA GLN A 437 -8.34 4.57 23.97
C GLN A 437 -7.13 4.45 23.02
N CYS A 438 -6.93 3.26 22.46
CA CYS A 438 -5.84 2.99 21.55
C CYS A 438 -6.06 3.56 20.15
N ALA A 439 -7.31 3.64 19.68
CA ALA A 439 -7.64 4.22 18.38
C ALA A 439 -7.10 5.65 18.24
N SER A 440 -6.72 6.04 17.02
CA SER A 440 -6.26 7.40 16.72
C SER A 440 -7.39 8.42 16.71
N SER A 441 -8.60 7.99 16.33
CA SER A 441 -9.84 8.76 16.36
C SER A 441 -11.04 7.83 16.52
N ASP A 442 -12.22 8.41 16.77
CA ASP A 442 -13.48 7.65 16.83
C ASP A 442 -13.79 6.91 15.51
N ASP A 443 -13.39 7.47 14.37
CA ASP A 443 -13.57 6.85 13.04
C ASP A 443 -12.67 5.62 12.83
N THR A 444 -11.57 5.53 13.57
CA THR A 444 -10.62 4.40 13.51
C THR A 444 -10.95 3.30 14.53
N PHE A 445 -12.05 3.43 15.28
CA PHE A 445 -12.53 2.44 16.23
C PHE A 445 -13.75 1.68 15.68
N TYR A 446 -13.63 0.36 15.59
CA TYR A 446 -14.72 -0.53 15.16
C TYR A 446 -15.15 -1.46 16.29
N HIS A 447 -16.46 -1.52 16.52
CA HIS A 447 -17.06 -2.50 17.44
C HIS A 447 -17.83 -3.54 16.62
N ALA A 448 -17.39 -4.79 16.69
CA ALA A 448 -18.06 -5.93 16.11
C ALA A 448 -18.62 -6.84 17.20
N THR A 449 -19.81 -7.38 16.97
CA THR A 449 -20.51 -8.34 17.84
C THR A 449 -20.86 -9.64 17.13
N SER A 450 -20.62 -9.70 15.81
CA SER A 450 -20.88 -10.85 14.96
C SER A 450 -19.75 -11.09 13.96
N GLN A 451 -19.71 -12.30 13.38
CA GLN A 451 -18.72 -12.67 12.36
C GLN A 451 -18.76 -11.73 11.14
N SER A 452 -19.95 -11.35 10.68
CA SER A 452 -20.12 -10.46 9.53
C SER A 452 -19.58 -9.06 9.82
N GLU A 453 -19.82 -8.55 11.03
CA GLU A 453 -19.29 -7.25 11.47
C GLU A 453 -17.77 -7.27 11.61
N LEU A 454 -17.19 -8.37 12.12
CA LEU A 454 -15.74 -8.52 12.22
C LEU A 454 -15.07 -8.48 10.83
N ILE A 455 -15.64 -9.22 9.87
CA ILE A 455 -15.15 -9.23 8.48
C ILE A 455 -15.30 -7.82 7.88
N LYS A 456 -16.46 -7.18 8.06
CA LYS A 456 -16.71 -5.82 7.56
C LYS A 456 -15.74 -4.80 8.14
N ALA A 457 -15.41 -4.88 9.42
CA ALA A 457 -14.44 -3.99 10.07
C ALA A 457 -13.06 -4.10 9.42
N PHE A 458 -12.53 -5.32 9.26
CA PHE A 458 -11.24 -5.56 8.60
C PHE A 458 -11.25 -5.10 7.13
N SER A 459 -12.33 -5.37 6.39
CA SER A 459 -12.46 -4.90 5.00
C SER A 459 -12.53 -3.37 4.91
N SER A 460 -13.21 -2.70 5.85
CA SER A 460 -13.30 -1.23 5.88
C SER A 460 -11.92 -0.63 6.13
N ILE A 461 -11.22 -1.09 7.17
CA ILE A 461 -9.84 -0.65 7.48
C ILE A 461 -8.91 -0.87 6.28
N ALA A 462 -9.02 -2.02 5.60
CA ALA A 462 -8.20 -2.31 4.43
C ALA A 462 -8.49 -1.35 3.27
N ASN A 463 -9.76 -0.99 3.05
CA ASN A 463 -10.15 -0.01 2.03
C ASN A 463 -9.71 1.41 2.41
N ASP A 464 -9.83 1.81 3.68
CA ASP A 464 -9.41 3.13 4.14
C ASP A 464 -7.89 3.31 3.96
N ILE A 465 -7.09 2.32 4.38
CA ILE A 465 -5.65 2.30 4.12
C ILE A 465 -5.39 2.32 2.61
N LYS A 466 -6.22 1.62 1.82
CA LYS A 466 -6.09 1.54 0.37
C LYS A 466 -6.31 2.88 -0.33
N GLU A 467 -7.40 3.57 0.01
CA GLU A 467 -7.75 4.85 -0.56
C GLU A 467 -6.73 5.92 -0.19
N ILE A 468 -6.23 5.93 1.04
CA ILE A 468 -5.23 6.91 1.49
C ILE A 468 -3.89 6.76 0.73
N TYR A 469 -3.52 5.56 0.29
CA TYR A 469 -2.31 5.40 -0.53
C TYR A 469 -2.56 5.71 -2.01
N LEU A 470 -3.78 5.54 -2.52
CA LEU A 470 -4.15 5.82 -3.91
C LEU A 470 -4.51 7.29 -4.18
N SER A 471 -5.00 8.01 -3.17
CA SER A 471 -5.48 9.39 -3.30
C SER A 471 -4.41 10.40 -2.86
N GLN A 472 -3.66 10.94 -3.83
CA GLN A 472 -3.01 12.27 -3.75
C GLN A 472 -2.92 12.90 -5.14
#